data_AF-A0A109FJJ5-F1
#
_entry.id   AF-A0A109FJJ5-F1
#
_cell.length_a   1.000
_cell.length_b   1.000
_cell.length_c   1.000
_cell.angle_alpha   90.00
_cell.angle_beta   90.00
_cell.angle_gamma   90.00
#
_symmetry.space_group_name_H-M   'P 1'
#
loop_
_entity.id
_entity.type
_entity.pdbx_description
1 polymer ?
#
loop_
_entity_poly.entity_id
_entity_poly.type
_entity_poly.pdbx_seq_one_letter_code
_entity_poly.pdbx_strand_id
1 'polypeptide(L)'
;HLIEFPSLLLPAGVGPGSIVNIACTRNLAAEKQHARDFWALQDSIAAEFGAREPTPPRLRVRNTTQTSVTLEWDPLDLAAADLVNLSIYRNGQRLTTIPNPKTNTSTKLSGLQLDTDYAFHLVLKTSAGTYTSPVVKTRTHTIDNTTGISVCFGLVEPQKLADAVYHAVQELGAKADDRIQIDTTHFVATSSATKANPNGAPGPEYQKAIQLSIPVVTPEWLLACAQAKKLVPISAYYLGQTNRAASLSSAQLVNPASITP
;
A
#
# COMPACT_ATOMS: atom_id res chain seq x y z
N HIS A 1 -25.24 -67.30 -25.11
CA HIS A 1 -24.63 -66.29 -24.22
C HIS A 1 -25.72 -65.71 -23.34
N LEU A 2 -25.46 -65.55 -22.03
CA LEU A 2 -26.35 -64.83 -21.12
C LEU A 2 -25.86 -63.39 -21.03
N ILE A 3 -26.71 -62.41 -21.34
CA ILE A 3 -26.38 -60.98 -21.31
C ILE A 3 -27.42 -60.30 -20.44
N GLU A 4 -26.98 -59.60 -19.39
CA GLU A 4 -27.84 -58.71 -18.63
C GLU A 4 -28.08 -57.44 -19.46
N PHE A 5 -29.34 -57.16 -19.78
CA PHE A 5 -29.72 -56.05 -20.65
C PHE A 5 -30.81 -55.20 -19.98
N PRO A 6 -30.63 -53.87 -19.85
CA PRO A 6 -31.63 -53.00 -19.25
C PRO A 6 -32.95 -53.03 -20.01
N SER A 7 -34.06 -53.30 -19.32
CA SER A 7 -35.40 -53.36 -19.94
C SER A 7 -35.84 -52.03 -20.58
N LEU A 8 -35.29 -50.90 -20.12
CA LEU A 8 -35.54 -49.57 -20.69
C LEU A 8 -35.11 -49.43 -22.15
N LEU A 9 -34.09 -50.19 -22.57
CA LEU A 9 -33.55 -50.12 -23.93
C LEU A 9 -34.27 -51.08 -24.89
N LEU A 10 -35.24 -51.87 -24.41
CA LEU A 10 -36.05 -52.77 -25.22
C LEU A 10 -37.25 -52.03 -25.82
N PRO A 11 -37.73 -52.43 -27.02
CA PRO A 11 -38.98 -51.92 -27.57
C PRO A 11 -40.17 -52.20 -26.65
N ALA A 12 -41.19 -51.35 -26.74
CA ALA A 12 -42.45 -51.57 -26.03
C ALA A 12 -43.10 -52.91 -26.46
N GLY A 13 -43.62 -53.67 -25.50
CA GLY A 13 -44.34 -54.93 -25.75
C GLY A 13 -43.47 -56.20 -25.77
N VAL A 14 -42.18 -56.11 -25.43
CA VAL A 14 -41.30 -57.29 -25.27
C VAL A 14 -41.55 -57.95 -23.91
N GLY A 15 -41.84 -59.26 -23.90
CA GLY A 15 -42.11 -60.05 -22.69
C GLY A 15 -41.20 -61.28 -22.56
N PRO A 16 -41.39 -62.10 -21.49
CA PRO A 16 -40.63 -63.33 -21.32
C PRO A 16 -40.78 -64.27 -22.53
N GLY A 17 -39.67 -64.70 -23.11
CA GLY A 17 -39.65 -65.58 -24.28
C GLY A 17 -39.74 -64.88 -25.64
N SER A 18 -39.87 -63.55 -25.69
CA SER A 18 -39.77 -62.79 -26.95
C SER A 18 -38.37 -62.87 -27.56
N ILE A 19 -38.29 -63.09 -28.88
CA ILE A 19 -37.03 -63.06 -29.63
C ILE A 19 -36.85 -61.65 -30.19
N VAL A 20 -35.74 -60.99 -29.83
CA VAL A 20 -35.38 -59.65 -30.32
C VAL A 20 -34.14 -59.71 -31.20
N ASN A 21 -34.10 -58.90 -32.26
CA ASN A 21 -32.91 -58.76 -33.10
C ASN A 21 -32.09 -57.55 -32.62
N ILE A 22 -30.81 -57.76 -32.30
CA ILE A 22 -29.89 -56.72 -31.85
C ILE A 22 -28.85 -56.50 -32.95
N ALA A 23 -28.92 -55.36 -33.61
CA ALA A 23 -27.90 -54.91 -34.54
C ALA A 23 -26.93 -53.96 -33.82
N CYS A 24 -25.67 -54.37 -33.68
CA CYS A 24 -24.61 -53.55 -33.11
C CYS A 24 -23.66 -53.10 -34.22
N THR A 25 -23.59 -51.79 -34.45
CA THR A 25 -22.69 -51.19 -35.45
C THR A 25 -21.90 -50.05 -34.82
N ARG A 26 -20.61 -49.97 -35.16
CA ARG A 26 -19.73 -48.89 -34.67
C ARG A 26 -20.14 -47.54 -35.26
N ASN A 27 -20.45 -46.57 -34.40
CA ASN A 27 -20.79 -45.21 -34.81
C ASN A 27 -19.55 -44.31 -34.84
N LEU A 28 -18.83 -44.33 -35.97
CA LEU A 28 -17.62 -43.53 -36.16
C LEU A 28 -17.87 -42.01 -36.09
N ALA A 29 -19.08 -41.55 -36.40
CA ALA A 29 -19.42 -40.12 -36.33
C ALA A 29 -19.53 -39.65 -34.88
N ALA A 30 -20.21 -40.42 -34.02
CA ALA A 30 -20.32 -40.15 -32.59
C ALA A 30 -18.95 -40.20 -31.90
N GLU A 31 -18.10 -41.17 -32.24
CA GLU A 31 -16.73 -41.26 -31.71
C GLU A 31 -15.90 -40.01 -32.07
N LYS A 32 -15.96 -39.56 -33.33
CA LYS A 32 -15.29 -38.33 -33.77
C LYS A 32 -15.82 -37.10 -33.04
N GLN A 33 -17.13 -37.02 -32.82
CA GLN A 33 -17.73 -35.91 -32.08
C GLN A 33 -17.27 -35.90 -30.62
N HIS A 34 -17.35 -37.04 -29.93
CA HIS A 34 -16.90 -37.16 -28.55
C HIS A 34 -15.41 -36.83 -28.39
N ALA A 35 -14.56 -37.27 -29.34
CA ALA A 35 -13.14 -36.90 -29.34
C ALA A 35 -12.93 -35.40 -29.50
N ARG A 36 -13.69 -34.73 -30.38
CA ARG A 36 -13.64 -33.26 -30.52
C ARG A 36 -14.07 -32.55 -29.24
N ASP A 37 -15.19 -32.96 -28.64
CA ASP A 37 -15.72 -32.34 -27.43
C ASP A 37 -14.75 -32.50 -26.25
N PHE A 38 -14.14 -33.68 -26.13
CA PHE A 38 -13.09 -33.93 -25.14
C PHE A 38 -11.92 -32.97 -25.29
N TRP A 39 -11.36 -32.84 -26.49
CA TRP A 39 -10.21 -31.94 -26.72
C TRP A 39 -10.59 -30.47 -26.58
N ALA A 40 -11.76 -30.05 -27.06
CA ALA A 40 -12.25 -28.69 -26.86
C ALA A 40 -12.36 -28.32 -25.37
N LEU A 41 -12.80 -29.26 -24.52
CA LEU A 41 -12.83 -29.06 -23.08
C LEU A 41 -11.41 -28.96 -22.49
N GLN A 42 -10.49 -29.85 -22.89
CA GLN A 42 -9.09 -29.80 -22.41
C GLN A 42 -8.41 -28.47 -22.79
N ASP A 43 -8.60 -28.01 -24.03
CA ASP A 43 -8.06 -26.73 -24.49
C ASP A 43 -8.64 -25.56 -23.70
N SER A 44 -9.94 -25.60 -23.39
CA SER A 44 -10.60 -24.57 -22.59
C SER A 44 -10.05 -24.52 -21.16
N ILE A 45 -9.84 -25.68 -20.53
CA ILE A 45 -9.26 -25.77 -19.18
C ILE A 45 -7.81 -25.26 -19.19
N ALA A 46 -7.01 -25.67 -20.19
CA ALA A 46 -5.63 -25.23 -20.33
C ALA A 46 -5.53 -23.70 -20.57
N ALA A 47 -6.43 -23.14 -21.38
CA ALA A 47 -6.49 -21.71 -21.62
C ALA A 47 -6.86 -20.91 -20.35
N GLU A 48 -7.84 -21.38 -19.58
CA GLU A 48 -8.32 -20.67 -18.39
C GLU A 48 -7.31 -20.72 -17.24
N PHE A 49 -6.74 -21.90 -16.96
CA PHE A 49 -5.93 -22.11 -15.75
C PHE A 49 -4.42 -22.24 -16.01
N GLY A 50 -4.01 -22.49 -17.25
CA GLY A 50 -2.62 -22.76 -17.61
C GLY A 50 -1.96 -21.69 -18.50
N ALA A 51 -2.72 -20.73 -19.05
CA ALA A 51 -2.15 -19.75 -19.97
C ALA A 51 -1.32 -18.64 -19.30
N ARG A 52 -1.54 -18.41 -18.01
CA ARG A 52 -0.89 -17.34 -17.25
C ARG A 52 -0.41 -17.81 -15.89
N GLU A 53 0.78 -17.35 -15.52
CA GLU A 53 1.34 -17.54 -14.19
C GLU A 53 1.27 -16.23 -13.38
N PRO A 54 1.25 -16.33 -12.03
CA PRO A 54 1.47 -15.17 -11.17
C PRO A 54 2.75 -14.43 -11.51
N THR A 55 2.74 -13.11 -11.39
CA THR A 55 3.94 -12.30 -11.62
C THR A 55 4.66 -11.97 -10.31
N PRO A 56 6.00 -11.88 -10.31
CA PRO A 56 6.73 -11.40 -9.15
C PRO A 56 6.31 -9.98 -8.74
N PRO A 57 6.12 -9.72 -7.44
CA PRO A 57 5.73 -8.39 -6.96
C PRO A 57 6.83 -7.37 -7.26
N ARG A 58 6.42 -6.13 -7.53
CA ARG A 58 7.34 -5.03 -7.85
C ARG A 58 7.46 -4.07 -6.67
N LEU A 59 8.45 -4.30 -5.81
CA LEU A 59 8.72 -3.48 -4.64
C LEU A 59 9.48 -2.20 -5.03
N ARG A 60 9.12 -1.07 -4.42
CA ARG A 60 9.85 0.20 -4.52
C ARG A 60 9.88 0.96 -3.18
N VAL A 61 10.89 1.79 -3.01
CA VAL A 61 10.98 2.72 -1.87
C VAL A 61 10.13 3.95 -2.20
N ARG A 62 9.17 4.25 -1.33
CA ARG A 62 8.33 5.44 -1.43
C ARG A 62 8.97 6.62 -0.70
N ASN A 63 9.40 6.39 0.54
CA ASN A 63 10.06 7.41 1.37
C ASN A 63 11.07 6.75 2.32
N THR A 64 12.13 7.47 2.66
CA THR A 64 13.13 7.06 3.66
C THR A 64 13.35 8.21 4.63
N THR A 65 13.35 7.91 5.93
CA THR A 65 13.69 8.87 7.00
C THR A 65 14.94 8.40 7.73
N GLN A 66 15.29 9.07 8.82
CA GLN A 66 16.42 8.71 9.68
C GLN A 66 16.23 7.35 10.36
N THR A 67 14.99 6.98 10.67
CA THR A 67 14.68 5.79 11.49
C THR A 67 13.53 4.95 10.93
N SER A 68 13.04 5.27 9.73
CA SER A 68 11.98 4.51 9.08
C SER A 68 12.11 4.50 7.55
N VAL A 69 11.54 3.49 6.92
CA VAL A 69 11.41 3.38 5.46
C VAL A 69 9.96 3.01 5.14
N THR A 70 9.37 3.73 4.20
CA THR A 70 8.06 3.40 3.64
C THR A 70 8.26 2.76 2.27
N LEU A 71 7.69 1.58 2.11
CA LEU A 71 7.77 0.78 0.90
C LEU A 71 6.38 0.64 0.28
N GLU A 72 6.34 0.52 -1.03
CA GLU A 72 5.11 0.24 -1.76
C GLU A 72 5.37 -0.72 -2.92
N TRP A 73 4.31 -1.36 -3.41
CA TRP A 73 4.38 -2.28 -4.53
C TRP A 73 3.15 -2.15 -5.45
N ASP A 74 3.26 -2.65 -6.67
CA ASP A 74 2.13 -2.70 -7.59
C ASP A 74 1.07 -3.72 -7.14
N PRO A 75 -0.21 -3.57 -7.52
CA PRO A 75 -1.23 -4.58 -7.27
C PRO A 75 -0.78 -5.97 -7.72
N LEU A 76 -1.05 -6.98 -6.88
CA LEU A 76 -0.60 -8.35 -7.13
C LEU A 76 -1.37 -8.95 -8.33
N ASP A 77 -0.63 -9.43 -9.33
CA ASP A 77 -1.18 -10.24 -10.42
C ASP A 77 -0.95 -11.72 -10.10
N LEU A 78 -2.03 -12.39 -9.70
CA LEU A 78 -2.03 -13.78 -9.29
C LEU A 78 -2.46 -14.74 -10.42
N ALA A 79 -2.82 -14.23 -11.59
CA ALA A 79 -3.50 -15.03 -12.63
C ALA A 79 -4.67 -15.84 -12.03
N ALA A 80 -4.68 -17.16 -12.24
CA ALA A 80 -5.67 -18.08 -11.67
C ALA A 80 -5.27 -18.66 -10.29
N ALA A 81 -4.14 -18.24 -9.73
CA ALA A 81 -3.64 -18.77 -8.47
C ALA A 81 -4.24 -18.06 -7.25
N ASP A 82 -4.33 -18.81 -6.15
CA ASP A 82 -4.73 -18.26 -4.86
C ASP A 82 -3.53 -17.71 -4.10
N LEU A 83 -3.75 -16.62 -3.38
CA LEU A 83 -2.74 -16.02 -2.52
C LEU A 83 -2.64 -16.80 -1.20
N VAL A 84 -1.45 -17.30 -0.88
CA VAL A 84 -1.15 -17.92 0.41
C VAL A 84 -0.66 -16.87 1.40
N ASN A 85 0.38 -16.12 1.05
CA ASN A 85 0.82 -14.93 1.81
C ASN A 85 1.79 -14.05 1.03
N LEU A 86 1.96 -12.82 1.51
CA LEU A 86 3.00 -11.90 1.08
C LEU A 86 3.87 -11.55 2.29
N SER A 87 5.16 -11.88 2.25
CA SER A 87 6.08 -11.60 3.35
C SER A 87 7.14 -10.58 2.95
N ILE A 88 7.49 -9.69 3.87
CA ILE A 88 8.57 -8.74 3.70
C ILE A 88 9.84 -9.23 4.39
N TYR A 89 10.96 -9.12 3.69
CA TYR A 89 12.29 -9.49 4.17
C TYR A 89 13.15 -8.24 4.28
N ARG A 90 14.00 -8.21 5.31
CA ARG A 90 15.01 -7.18 5.57
C ARG A 90 16.35 -7.86 5.77
N ASN A 91 17.36 -7.48 4.99
CA ASN A 91 18.72 -8.01 5.06
C ASN A 91 18.77 -9.55 5.01
N GLY A 92 17.93 -10.16 4.16
CA GLY A 92 17.83 -11.61 4.00
C GLY A 92 16.99 -12.33 5.06
N GLN A 93 16.53 -11.64 6.11
CA GLN A 93 15.68 -12.23 7.16
C GLN A 93 14.22 -11.83 6.98
N ARG A 94 13.30 -12.79 7.19
CA ARG A 94 11.86 -12.53 7.16
C ARG A 94 11.49 -11.63 8.34
N LEU A 95 10.87 -10.50 8.06
CA LEU A 95 10.45 -9.55 9.08
C LEU A 95 9.02 -9.84 9.54
N THR A 96 8.06 -9.79 8.61
CA THR A 96 6.65 -10.06 8.89
C THR A 96 5.88 -10.42 7.62
N THR A 97 4.61 -10.82 7.79
CA THR A 97 3.65 -10.99 6.72
C THR A 97 2.83 -9.72 6.57
N ILE A 98 2.62 -9.27 5.34
CA ILE A 98 1.80 -8.10 5.03
C ILE A 98 0.32 -8.45 5.30
N PRO A 99 -0.40 -7.65 6.11
CA PRO A 99 -1.82 -7.80 6.29
C PRO A 99 -2.58 -7.30 5.05
N ASN A 100 -3.61 -8.04 4.63
CA ASN A 100 -4.48 -7.69 3.50
C ASN A 100 -3.75 -7.25 2.21
N PRO A 101 -2.79 -8.05 1.70
CA PRO A 101 -1.92 -7.67 0.58
C PRO A 101 -2.64 -7.50 -0.78
N LYS A 102 -3.92 -7.89 -0.88
CA LYS A 102 -4.77 -7.63 -2.07
C LYS A 102 -5.32 -6.20 -2.09
N THR A 103 -5.48 -5.56 -0.93
CA THR A 103 -6.06 -4.21 -0.81
C THR A 103 -5.05 -3.18 -0.36
N ASN A 104 -4.08 -3.58 0.47
CA ASN A 104 -2.98 -2.72 0.89
C ASN A 104 -1.72 -3.02 0.08
N THR A 105 -1.21 -1.99 -0.58
CA THR A 105 -0.02 -2.03 -1.43
C THR A 105 1.18 -1.28 -0.85
N SER A 106 1.15 -0.98 0.45
CA SER A 106 2.22 -0.22 1.12
C SER A 106 2.43 -0.63 2.57
N THR A 107 3.64 -0.40 3.07
CA THR A 107 3.99 -0.66 4.48
C THR A 107 5.08 0.29 4.96
N LYS A 108 5.02 0.66 6.24
CA LYS A 108 6.03 1.50 6.90
C LYS A 108 6.79 0.67 7.92
N LEU A 109 8.11 0.66 7.81
CA LEU A 109 9.02 -0.02 8.72
C LEU A 109 9.76 0.99 9.57
N SER A 110 9.51 0.97 10.88
CA SER A 110 10.11 1.88 11.87
C SER A 110 11.20 1.20 12.70
N GLY A 111 11.91 1.97 13.52
CA GLY A 111 12.93 1.43 14.43
C GLY A 111 14.23 1.05 13.72
N LEU A 112 14.54 1.70 12.61
CA LEU A 112 15.80 1.56 11.90
C LEU A 112 16.88 2.46 12.51
N GLN A 113 18.14 2.06 12.34
CA GLN A 113 19.28 2.86 12.76
C GLN A 113 19.51 4.01 11.78
N LEU A 114 20.08 5.10 12.30
CA LEU A 114 20.44 6.29 11.51
C LEU A 114 21.62 5.98 10.58
N ASP A 115 21.62 6.56 9.38
CA ASP A 115 22.71 6.45 8.40
C ASP A 115 23.17 5.01 8.11
N THR A 116 22.23 4.09 7.97
CA THR A 116 22.48 2.64 7.88
C THR A 116 21.85 2.06 6.62
N ASP A 117 22.60 1.21 5.92
CA ASP A 117 22.15 0.51 4.71
C ASP A 117 21.20 -0.65 5.05
N TYR A 118 20.07 -0.70 4.35
CA TYR A 118 19.09 -1.78 4.42
C TYR A 118 18.72 -2.29 3.03
N ALA A 119 18.47 -3.59 2.95
CA ALA A 119 17.98 -4.26 1.74
C ALA A 119 16.62 -4.90 2.02
N PHE A 120 15.64 -4.62 1.17
CA PHE A 120 14.27 -5.12 1.29
C PHE A 120 13.85 -5.89 0.04
N HIS A 121 13.07 -6.95 0.23
CA HIS A 121 12.36 -7.62 -0.86
C HIS A 121 11.08 -8.27 -0.33
N LEU A 122 10.14 -8.53 -1.24
CA LEU A 122 8.91 -9.26 -0.98
C LEU A 122 9.04 -10.70 -1.47
N VAL A 123 8.46 -11.63 -0.71
CA VAL A 123 8.25 -13.02 -1.11
C VAL A 123 6.75 -13.27 -1.15
N LEU A 124 6.24 -13.48 -2.37
CA LEU A 124 4.86 -13.80 -2.68
C LEU A 124 4.72 -15.32 -2.79
N LYS A 125 3.91 -15.92 -1.91
CA LYS A 125 3.55 -17.34 -1.96
C LYS A 125 2.13 -17.49 -2.49
N THR A 126 1.95 -18.27 -3.54
CA THR A 126 0.66 -18.59 -4.16
C THR A 126 0.47 -20.11 -4.26
N SER A 127 -0.72 -20.56 -4.66
CA SER A 127 -0.97 -21.98 -4.97
C SER A 127 -0.16 -22.49 -6.17
N ALA A 128 0.29 -21.60 -7.05
CA ALA A 128 1.09 -21.94 -8.24
C ALA A 128 2.60 -21.83 -8.02
N GLY A 129 3.07 -21.29 -6.89
CA GLY A 129 4.51 -21.20 -6.62
C GLY A 129 4.92 -20.10 -5.64
N THR A 130 6.22 -19.83 -5.60
CA THR A 130 6.80 -18.73 -4.80
C THR A 130 7.58 -17.79 -5.70
N TYR A 131 7.25 -16.50 -5.63
CA TYR A 131 7.81 -15.45 -6.47
C TYR A 131 8.43 -14.38 -5.58
N THR A 132 9.60 -13.86 -5.96
CA THR A 132 10.36 -12.90 -5.16
C THR A 132 10.52 -11.59 -5.93
N SER A 133 10.32 -10.45 -5.27
CA SER A 133 10.57 -9.14 -5.87
C SER A 133 12.06 -8.91 -6.10
N PRO A 134 12.44 -7.99 -7.01
CA PRO A 134 13.77 -7.39 -6.98
C PRO A 134 14.10 -6.84 -5.58
N VAL A 135 15.37 -6.93 -5.20
CA VAL A 135 15.86 -6.38 -3.93
C VAL A 135 16.03 -4.87 -4.09
N VAL A 136 15.37 -4.11 -3.21
CA VAL A 136 15.51 -2.66 -3.13
C VAL A 136 16.44 -2.32 -1.98
N LYS A 137 17.49 -1.55 -2.27
CA LYS A 137 18.43 -1.06 -1.26
C LYS A 137 18.14 0.40 -0.95
N THR A 138 18.22 0.78 0.31
CA THR A 138 18.11 2.17 0.75
C THR A 138 18.98 2.38 1.99
N ARG A 139 19.46 3.60 2.18
CA ARG A 139 20.20 4.02 3.36
C ARG A 139 19.35 5.01 4.12
N THR A 140 19.11 4.76 5.41
CA THR A 140 18.40 5.72 6.26
C THR A 140 19.17 7.05 6.31
N HIS A 141 18.45 8.14 6.47
CA HIS A 141 19.04 9.48 6.38
C HIS A 141 19.90 9.82 7.60
N THR A 142 20.88 10.69 7.41
CA THR A 142 21.54 11.42 8.51
C THR A 142 20.60 12.46 9.10
N ILE A 143 20.97 13.08 10.22
CA ILE A 143 20.16 14.13 10.84
C ILE A 143 20.07 15.40 9.97
N ASP A 144 21.09 15.67 9.16
CA ASP A 144 21.16 16.83 8.27
C ASP A 144 20.36 16.63 6.97
N ASN A 145 20.05 15.38 6.61
CA ASN A 145 19.22 15.10 5.45
C ASN A 145 17.73 15.12 5.82
N THR A 146 17.07 16.21 5.42
CA THR A 146 15.65 16.49 5.69
C THR A 146 14.70 16.09 4.57
N THR A 147 15.20 15.52 3.47
CA THR A 147 14.37 15.15 2.30
C THR A 147 13.32 14.08 2.59
N GLY A 148 13.52 13.32 3.68
CA GLY A 148 12.57 12.31 4.15
C GLY A 148 11.36 12.88 4.90
N ILE A 149 11.36 14.18 5.22
CA ILE A 149 10.24 14.85 5.88
C ILE A 149 9.08 14.90 4.88
N SER A 150 7.95 14.30 5.26
CA SER A 150 6.67 14.43 4.56
C SER A 150 5.64 14.97 5.53
N VAL A 151 5.09 16.14 5.24
CA VAL A 151 4.13 16.83 6.12
C VAL A 151 2.73 16.81 5.55
N CYS A 152 1.74 16.71 6.42
CA CYS A 152 0.34 16.98 6.11
C CYS A 152 -0.07 18.29 6.77
N PHE A 153 -0.57 19.25 6.00
CA PHE A 153 -0.97 20.55 6.54
C PHE A 153 -2.43 20.54 7.02
N GLY A 154 -2.63 20.93 8.28
CA GLY A 154 -3.92 21.27 8.84
C GLY A 154 -4.28 22.74 8.61
N LEU A 155 -5.01 23.34 9.54
CA LEU A 155 -5.18 24.78 9.58
C LEU A 155 -3.87 25.44 10.00
N VAL A 156 -3.37 26.38 9.18
CA VAL A 156 -2.17 27.18 9.48
C VAL A 156 -2.53 28.64 9.28
N GLU A 157 -2.50 29.40 10.37
CA GLU A 157 -2.83 30.83 10.39
C GLU A 157 -1.76 31.64 11.15
N PRO A 158 -1.48 32.89 10.74
CA PRO A 158 -2.04 33.60 9.59
C PRO A 158 -1.47 33.10 8.24
N GLN A 159 -2.06 33.51 7.11
CA GLN A 159 -1.63 33.09 5.76
C GLN A 159 -0.13 33.32 5.51
N LYS A 160 0.42 34.44 6.00
CA LYS A 160 1.86 34.74 5.91
C LYS A 160 2.75 33.64 6.53
N LEU A 161 2.29 33.01 7.61
CA LEU A 161 2.98 31.87 8.23
C LEU A 161 2.86 30.62 7.36
N ALA A 162 1.68 30.37 6.78
CA ALA A 162 1.48 29.26 5.86
C ALA A 162 2.41 29.36 4.64
N ASP A 163 2.54 30.54 4.05
CA ASP A 163 3.43 30.80 2.90
C ASP A 163 4.91 30.57 3.29
N ALA A 164 5.34 31.09 4.44
CA ALA A 164 6.71 30.90 4.93
C ALA A 164 7.04 29.41 5.18
N VAL A 165 6.09 28.66 5.72
CA VAL A 165 6.26 27.24 6.03
C VAL A 165 6.26 26.40 4.75
N TYR A 166 5.46 26.78 3.75
CA TYR A 166 5.50 26.16 2.42
C TYR A 166 6.86 26.36 1.75
N HIS A 167 7.44 27.56 1.83
CA HIS A 167 8.81 27.81 1.38
C HIS A 167 9.84 26.97 2.14
N ALA A 168 9.72 26.86 3.46
CA ALA A 168 10.61 26.02 4.27
C ALA A 168 10.57 24.53 3.85
N VAL A 169 9.40 24.00 3.48
CA VAL A 169 9.28 22.63 2.94
C VAL A 169 10.12 22.48 1.66
N GLN A 170 10.06 23.45 0.75
CA GLN A 170 10.84 23.45 -0.48
C GLN A 170 12.35 23.53 -0.21
N GLU A 171 12.77 24.42 0.69
CA GLU A 171 14.19 24.57 1.08
C GLU A 171 14.76 23.29 1.69
N LEU A 172 13.95 22.55 2.45
CA LEU A 172 14.33 21.29 3.09
C LEU A 172 14.33 20.08 2.13
N GLY A 173 13.88 20.26 0.89
CA GLY A 173 13.61 19.16 -0.04
C GLY A 173 12.55 18.18 0.47
N ALA A 174 11.68 18.64 1.37
CA ALA A 174 10.64 17.87 2.00
C ALA A 174 9.38 17.80 1.12
N LYS A 175 8.48 16.87 1.42
CA LYS A 175 7.20 16.72 0.73
C LYS A 175 6.06 17.30 1.57
N ALA A 176 5.08 17.93 0.93
CA ALA A 176 3.83 18.33 1.54
C ALA A 176 2.64 17.71 0.81
N ASP A 177 1.65 17.23 1.57
CA ASP A 177 0.38 16.72 1.08
C ASP A 177 -0.77 17.36 1.88
N ASP A 178 -1.97 17.44 1.28
CA ASP A 178 -3.17 17.95 1.96
C ASP A 178 -3.93 16.87 2.76
N ARG A 179 -3.54 15.60 2.60
CA ARG A 179 -4.16 14.46 3.27
C ARG A 179 -3.11 13.54 3.85
N ILE A 180 -3.41 12.92 4.98
CA ILE A 180 -2.51 11.96 5.60
C ILE A 180 -2.32 10.74 4.69
N GLN A 181 -1.07 10.53 4.32
CA GLN A 181 -0.54 9.40 3.58
C GLN A 181 0.22 8.45 4.52
N ILE A 182 0.55 7.24 4.04
CA ILE A 182 1.34 6.27 4.82
C ILE A 182 2.77 6.76 5.12
N ASP A 183 3.33 7.58 4.23
CA ASP A 183 4.65 8.20 4.38
C ASP A 183 4.63 9.53 5.14
N THR A 184 3.45 10.03 5.54
CA THR A 184 3.36 11.24 6.37
C THR A 184 4.14 11.03 7.67
N THR A 185 5.03 11.99 7.94
CA THR A 185 5.92 12.01 9.09
C THR A 185 5.41 12.92 10.20
N HIS A 186 4.84 14.08 9.83
CA HIS A 186 4.35 15.09 10.78
C HIS A 186 3.06 15.70 10.25
N PHE A 187 2.14 16.01 11.16
CA PHE A 187 0.97 16.84 10.87
C PHE A 187 1.23 18.24 11.40
N VAL A 188 1.17 19.24 10.53
CA VAL A 188 1.56 20.63 10.86
C VAL A 188 0.34 21.52 10.87
N ALA A 189 0.05 22.12 12.03
CA ALA A 189 -1.12 22.99 12.20
C ALA A 189 -0.92 24.00 13.34
N THR A 190 -1.62 25.13 13.28
CA THR A 190 -1.71 26.12 14.37
C THR A 190 -2.88 25.87 15.31
N SER A 191 -3.86 25.06 14.87
CA SER A 191 -5.03 24.65 15.66
C SER A 191 -5.49 23.26 15.21
N SER A 192 -6.24 22.58 16.08
CA SER A 192 -6.83 21.26 15.78
C SER A 192 -7.99 21.34 14.79
N ALA A 193 -8.51 22.54 14.54
CA ALA A 193 -9.64 22.81 13.66
C ALA A 193 -9.32 22.61 12.16
N THR A 194 -10.32 22.83 11.31
CA THR A 194 -10.17 22.68 9.85
C THR A 194 -10.03 24.03 9.16
N LYS A 195 -9.45 24.04 7.95
CA LYS A 195 -9.44 25.22 7.07
C LYS A 195 -10.84 25.78 6.79
N ALA A 196 -11.86 24.91 6.73
CA ALA A 196 -13.24 25.30 6.46
C ALA A 196 -13.99 25.86 7.69
N ASN A 197 -13.60 25.46 8.90
CA ASN A 197 -14.17 25.94 10.14
C ASN A 197 -13.06 26.17 11.18
N PRO A 198 -12.39 27.34 11.15
CA PRO A 198 -11.22 27.63 11.99
C PRO A 198 -11.49 27.64 13.50
N ASN A 199 -12.71 27.97 13.90
CA ASN A 199 -13.17 27.97 15.29
C ASN A 199 -14.00 26.72 15.64
N GLY A 200 -13.94 25.71 14.77
CA GLY A 200 -14.73 24.49 14.88
C GLY A 200 -14.10 23.43 15.76
N ALA A 201 -14.80 22.30 15.84
CA ALA A 201 -14.27 21.08 16.44
C ALA A 201 -13.03 20.56 15.67
N PRO A 202 -12.22 19.68 16.30
CA PRO A 202 -11.06 19.09 15.65
C PRO A 202 -11.39 18.45 14.30
N GLY A 203 -10.57 18.73 13.31
CA GLY A 203 -10.75 18.22 11.96
C GLY A 203 -10.51 16.71 11.83
N PRO A 204 -11.07 16.07 10.79
CA PRO A 204 -10.91 14.63 10.56
C PRO A 204 -9.45 14.22 10.36
N GLU A 205 -8.65 15.02 9.63
CA GLU A 205 -7.22 14.73 9.44
C GLU A 205 -6.43 14.90 10.74
N TYR A 206 -6.76 15.89 11.58
CA TYR A 206 -6.14 16.02 12.91
C TYR A 206 -6.42 14.78 13.78
N GLN A 207 -7.68 14.34 13.84
CA GLN A 207 -8.06 13.14 14.59
C GLN A 207 -7.37 11.88 14.05
N LYS A 208 -7.28 11.75 12.72
CA LYS A 208 -6.57 10.66 12.05
C LYS A 208 -5.07 10.67 12.35
N ALA A 209 -4.43 11.85 12.42
CA ALA A 209 -3.03 11.97 12.81
C ALA A 209 -2.81 11.39 14.21
N ILE A 210 -3.66 11.75 15.18
CA ILE A 210 -3.61 11.22 16.54
C ILE A 210 -3.81 9.70 16.56
N GLN A 211 -4.82 9.19 15.83
CA GLN A 211 -5.10 7.76 15.75
C GLN A 211 -3.90 6.97 15.20
N LEU A 212 -3.19 7.53 14.22
CA LEU A 212 -2.01 6.93 13.61
C LEU A 212 -0.71 7.23 14.39
N SER A 213 -0.80 7.92 15.53
CA SER A 213 0.34 8.37 16.33
C SER A 213 1.35 9.20 15.51
N ILE A 214 0.87 9.96 14.53
CA ILE A 214 1.65 10.94 13.79
C ILE A 214 1.81 12.19 14.67
N PRO A 215 3.03 12.67 14.92
CA PRO A 215 3.26 13.87 15.70
C PRO A 215 2.52 15.09 15.11
N VAL A 216 1.75 15.78 15.95
CA VAL A 216 1.09 17.03 15.59
C VAL A 216 1.90 18.21 16.13
N VAL A 217 2.52 18.97 15.24
CA VAL A 217 3.46 20.04 15.57
C VAL A 217 3.01 21.39 15.02
N THR A 218 3.48 22.47 15.65
CA THR A 218 3.26 23.82 15.18
C THR A 218 4.16 24.15 13.97
N PRO A 219 3.79 25.11 13.12
CA PRO A 219 4.55 25.40 11.89
C PRO A 219 5.98 25.89 12.16
N GLU A 220 6.25 26.45 13.34
CA GLU A 220 7.58 26.91 13.74
C GLU A 220 8.61 25.76 13.78
N TRP A 221 8.17 24.51 13.91
CA TRP A 221 9.07 23.36 13.81
C TRP A 221 9.73 23.24 12.43
N LEU A 222 8.95 23.42 11.35
CA LEU A 222 9.48 23.38 9.99
C LEU A 222 10.44 24.54 9.73
N LEU A 223 10.09 25.73 10.21
CA LEU A 223 10.97 26.91 10.13
C LEU A 223 12.28 26.68 10.87
N ALA A 224 12.22 26.08 12.07
CA ALA A 224 13.41 25.73 12.84
C ALA A 224 14.28 24.67 12.13
N CYS A 225 13.67 23.68 11.49
CA CYS A 225 14.39 22.70 10.67
C CYS A 225 15.08 23.37 9.49
N ALA A 226 14.40 24.27 8.77
CA ALA A 226 14.96 25.01 7.65
C ALA A 226 16.14 25.90 8.08
N GLN A 227 15.98 26.66 9.16
CA GLN A 227 17.03 27.50 9.71
C GLN A 227 18.26 26.69 10.16
N ALA A 228 18.03 25.55 10.82
CA ALA A 228 19.10 24.70 11.33
C ALA A 228 19.72 23.79 10.25
N LYS A 229 19.08 23.65 9.08
CA LYS A 229 19.42 22.72 7.99
C LYS A 229 19.56 21.27 8.45
N LYS A 230 18.73 20.87 9.42
CA LYS A 230 18.72 19.52 9.99
C LYS A 230 17.39 19.23 10.68
N LEU A 231 17.13 17.96 10.97
CA LEU A 231 15.98 17.54 11.75
C LEU A 231 16.10 18.03 13.20
N VAL A 232 15.15 18.84 13.65
CA VAL A 232 15.09 19.38 15.02
C VAL A 232 14.12 18.54 15.87
N PRO A 233 14.40 18.30 17.17
CA PRO A 233 13.47 17.62 18.07
C PRO A 233 12.09 18.30 18.14
N ILE A 234 11.04 17.49 18.09
CA ILE A 234 9.65 17.97 18.04
C ILE A 234 9.06 18.37 19.39
N SER A 235 9.72 18.03 20.52
CA SER A 235 9.14 18.12 21.87
C SER A 235 8.63 19.51 22.22
N ALA A 236 9.38 20.56 21.85
CA ALA A 236 8.98 21.94 22.12
C ALA A 236 7.84 22.42 21.20
N TYR A 237 7.58 21.74 20.09
CA TYR A 237 6.68 22.21 19.03
C TYR A 237 5.36 21.45 18.99
N TYR A 238 5.04 20.62 19.98
CA TYR A 238 3.73 19.98 20.01
C TYR A 238 2.61 21.03 20.10
N LEU A 239 1.58 20.84 19.29
CA LEU A 239 0.41 21.71 19.31
C LEU A 239 -0.25 21.67 20.71
N GLY A 240 -0.44 22.84 21.32
CA GLY A 240 -0.99 22.97 22.68
C GLY A 240 0.07 23.07 23.80
N GLN A 241 1.36 22.85 23.50
CA GLN A 241 2.43 23.23 24.42
C GLN A 241 2.81 24.70 24.19
N THR A 242 2.78 25.52 25.24
CA THR A 242 3.15 26.93 25.18
C THR A 242 4.67 27.09 25.05
N ASN A 243 5.14 27.12 23.81
CA ASN A 243 6.55 27.32 23.52
C ASN A 243 6.88 28.83 23.44
N ARG A 244 7.40 29.40 24.54
CA ARG A 244 7.69 30.86 24.63
C ARG A 244 8.67 31.37 23.56
N ALA A 245 9.51 30.51 22.99
CA ALA A 245 10.41 30.86 21.89
C ALA A 245 9.69 30.96 20.53
N ALA A 246 8.68 30.12 20.29
CA ALA A 246 7.86 30.15 19.08
C ALA A 246 6.95 31.40 19.05
N SER A 247 6.41 31.80 20.21
CA SER A 247 5.56 33.00 20.33
C SER A 247 6.26 34.29 19.90
N LEU A 248 7.58 34.39 20.08
CA LEU A 248 8.37 35.57 19.71
C LEU A 248 8.62 35.66 18.20
N SER A 249 8.91 34.53 17.55
CA SER A 249 9.18 34.49 16.10
C SER A 249 7.91 34.72 15.27
N SER A 250 6.78 34.19 15.71
CA SER A 250 5.47 34.41 15.06
C SER A 250 4.99 35.85 15.27
N ALA A 251 5.26 36.48 16.42
CA ALA A 251 4.97 37.90 16.65
C ALA A 251 5.86 38.84 15.80
N GLN A 252 7.13 38.49 15.57
CA GLN A 252 8.04 39.25 14.71
C GLN A 252 7.67 39.17 13.22
N LEU A 253 7.05 38.07 12.77
CA LEU A 253 6.54 37.97 11.41
C LEU A 253 5.25 38.79 11.19
N VAL A 254 4.50 39.12 12.25
CA VAL A 254 3.19 39.81 12.16
C VAL A 254 3.33 41.33 12.30
N ASN A 255 4.38 41.86 12.95
CA ASN A 255 4.60 43.31 13.07
C ASN A 255 5.63 43.83 12.05
N PRO A 256 5.25 44.58 11.00
CA PRO A 256 6.20 45.48 10.36
C PRO A 256 6.46 46.63 11.34
N ALA A 257 7.72 46.88 11.65
CA ALA A 257 8.14 48.02 12.47
C ALA A 257 7.50 49.31 11.93
N SER A 258 6.68 49.95 12.76
CA SER A 258 6.24 51.33 12.55
C SER A 258 7.47 52.24 12.71
N ILE A 259 8.19 52.45 11.60
CA ILE A 259 9.18 53.51 11.48
C ILE A 259 8.46 54.68 10.81
N THR A 260 8.04 55.66 11.61
CA THR A 260 7.96 57.04 11.14
C THR A 260 8.48 57.97 12.23
N PRO A 261 9.23 59.01 11.84
CA PRO A 261 10.07 59.83 12.72
C PRO A 261 9.31 60.71 13.70
#